data_AF-A0A328MWT4-F1
#
_entry.id   AF-A0A328MWT4-F1
#
_cell.length_a   1.000
_cell.length_b   1.000
_cell.length_c   1.000
_cell.angle_alpha   90.00
_cell.angle_beta   90.00
_cell.angle_gamma   90.00
#
_symmetry.space_group_name_H-M   'P 1'
#
loop_
_entity.id
_entity.type
_entity.pdbx_description
1 polymer ?
#
loop_
_entity_poly.entity_id
_entity_poly.type
_entity_poly.pdbx_seq_one_letter_code
_entity_poly.pdbx_strand_id
1 'polypeptide(L)'
;MAFSLALVAVGLVGGFGAAKLADDPHTAKPELLVGAVTWSNDQTRSIAFEEDGALRGPLDGDAIYSVIAESWQDVSGTLHNDGTYPTCLAGEKDDPVSEDRHRVELEVLHRDTGGQPQHIVVHVHCLD
;
A
#
# COMPACT_ATOMS: atom_id res chain seq x y z
N MET A 1 -27.74 -51.89 21.57
CA MET A 1 -28.37 -50.83 20.77
C MET A 1 -27.45 -49.62 20.84
N ALA A 2 -26.94 -49.19 19.68
CA ALA A 2 -26.10 -48.02 19.53
C ALA A 2 -26.96 -46.84 19.07
N PHE A 3 -26.80 -45.67 19.69
CA PHE A 3 -27.18 -44.33 19.20
C PHE A 3 -26.34 -43.34 20.03
N SER A 4 -25.16 -42.95 19.53
CA SER A 4 -24.93 -41.77 18.67
C SER A 4 -25.06 -40.43 19.42
N LEU A 5 -23.88 -39.88 19.71
CA LEU A 5 -23.46 -38.48 19.64
C LEU A 5 -24.54 -37.38 19.67
N ALA A 6 -24.40 -36.48 20.65
CA ALA A 6 -24.63 -35.05 20.43
C ALA A 6 -23.69 -34.23 21.34
N LEU A 7 -22.58 -33.77 20.74
CA LEU A 7 -21.76 -32.67 21.26
C LEU A 7 -22.62 -31.41 21.31
N VAL A 8 -22.88 -30.87 22.50
CA VAL A 8 -23.42 -29.51 22.64
C VAL A 8 -22.22 -28.57 22.80
N ALA A 9 -21.60 -28.22 21.67
CA ALA A 9 -20.67 -27.10 21.61
C ALA A 9 -21.52 -25.81 21.61
N VAL A 10 -21.75 -25.27 22.81
CA VAL A 10 -22.40 -23.96 22.97
C VAL A 10 -21.51 -22.90 22.35
N GLY A 11 -22.05 -22.20 21.35
CA GLY A 11 -21.36 -21.22 20.55
C GLY A 11 -20.79 -20.06 21.36
N LEU A 12 -19.51 -19.82 21.17
CA LEU A 12 -18.82 -18.54 21.43
C LEU A 12 -18.22 -18.04 20.12
N VAL A 13 -19.07 -17.88 19.10
CA VAL A 13 -18.72 -17.17 17.86
C VAL A 13 -19.80 -16.13 17.64
N GLY A 14 -19.62 -14.96 18.24
CA GLY A 14 -20.61 -13.89 18.21
C GLY A 14 -20.16 -12.72 19.06
N GLY A 15 -19.04 -12.10 18.68
CA GLY A 15 -18.46 -11.04 19.49
C GLY A 15 -17.36 -10.21 18.87
N PHE A 16 -17.17 -10.24 17.55
CA PHE A 16 -16.50 -9.16 16.83
C PHE A 16 -17.52 -8.52 15.90
N GLY A 17 -18.59 -8.02 16.52
CA GLY A 17 -19.49 -7.10 15.86
C GLY A 17 -18.65 -5.91 15.41
N ALA A 18 -18.66 -5.68 14.11
CA ALA A 18 -18.07 -4.53 13.46
C ALA A 18 -18.51 -3.24 14.17
N ALA A 19 -17.71 -2.80 15.14
CA ALA A 19 -17.69 -1.40 15.49
C ALA A 19 -17.02 -0.72 14.29
N LYS A 20 -17.83 -0.35 13.30
CA LYS A 20 -17.51 0.75 12.39
C LYS A 20 -17.44 1.98 13.30
N LEU A 21 -16.32 2.11 14.02
CA LEU A 21 -15.88 3.36 14.61
C LEU A 21 -15.94 4.35 13.46
N ALA A 22 -16.86 5.31 13.56
CA ALA A 22 -16.94 6.42 12.63
C ALA A 22 -15.51 6.92 12.40
N ASP A 23 -15.10 7.01 11.13
CA ASP A 23 -13.76 7.48 10.80
C ASP A 23 -13.58 8.84 11.47
N ASP A 24 -12.66 8.88 12.43
CA ASP A 24 -12.31 10.11 13.13
C ASP A 24 -11.70 11.05 12.08
N PRO A 25 -12.29 12.22 11.82
CA PRO A 25 -11.78 13.16 10.84
C PRO A 25 -10.39 13.71 11.21
N HIS A 26 -9.90 13.44 12.41
CA HIS A 26 -8.57 13.81 12.88
C HIS A 26 -7.54 12.68 12.81
N THR A 27 -7.93 11.46 12.41
CA THR A 27 -7.01 10.33 12.28
C THR A 27 -6.88 9.93 10.80
N ALA A 28 -5.71 10.16 10.19
CA ALA A 28 -5.40 9.64 8.87
C ALA A 28 -5.00 8.17 9.00
N LYS A 29 -5.74 7.26 8.35
CA LYS A 29 -5.41 5.84 8.28
C LYS A 29 -4.80 5.54 6.92
N PRO A 30 -3.67 4.81 6.85
CA PRO A 30 -3.13 4.38 5.57
C PRO A 30 -4.07 3.36 4.93
N GLU A 31 -4.24 3.48 3.62
CA GLU A 31 -4.91 2.51 2.77
C GLU A 31 -3.86 1.59 2.14
N LEU A 32 -4.16 0.29 2.08
CA LEU A 32 -3.28 -0.69 1.44
C LEU A 32 -3.67 -0.80 -0.04
N LEU A 33 -2.75 -0.42 -0.94
CA LEU A 33 -2.92 -0.52 -2.38
C LEU A 33 -1.95 -1.55 -2.95
N VAL A 34 -2.44 -2.41 -3.85
CA VAL A 34 -1.60 -3.39 -4.57
C VAL A 34 -1.63 -3.05 -6.04
N GLY A 35 -0.49 -3.11 -6.71
CA GLY A 35 -0.41 -2.75 -8.11
C GLY A 35 1.01 -2.74 -8.65
N ALA A 36 1.25 -1.86 -9.61
CA ALA A 36 2.55 -1.70 -10.24
C ALA A 36 3.01 -0.24 -10.23
N VAL A 37 4.26 -0.02 -9.85
CA VAL A 37 4.98 1.22 -10.16
C VAL A 37 5.46 1.13 -11.60
N THR A 38 5.17 2.14 -12.41
CA THR A 38 5.56 2.20 -13.84
C THR A 38 6.57 3.29 -14.13
N TRP A 39 6.79 4.18 -13.17
CA TRP A 39 7.80 5.22 -13.20
C TRP A 39 8.17 5.58 -11.77
N SER A 40 9.44 5.80 -11.50
CA SER A 40 9.94 6.27 -10.21
C SER A 40 11.12 7.22 -10.38
N ASN A 41 11.35 8.03 -9.36
CA ASN A 41 12.52 8.87 -9.26
C ASN A 41 12.97 8.94 -7.80
N ASP A 42 14.12 8.37 -7.48
CA ASP A 42 14.64 8.27 -6.11
C ASP A 42 15.09 9.64 -5.56
N GLN A 43 15.63 10.51 -6.42
CA GLN A 43 16.05 11.87 -6.06
C GLN A 43 14.89 12.75 -5.57
N THR A 44 13.73 12.64 -6.22
CA THR A 44 12.50 13.38 -5.87
C THR A 44 11.54 12.55 -5.02
N ARG A 45 11.89 11.28 -4.76
CA ARG A 45 11.08 10.26 -4.09
C ARG A 45 9.64 10.21 -4.61
N SER A 46 9.47 10.23 -5.92
CA SER A 46 8.16 10.25 -6.57
C SER A 46 7.94 8.98 -7.39
N ILE A 47 6.69 8.49 -7.45
CA ILE A 47 6.32 7.30 -8.25
C ILE A 47 5.00 7.53 -8.99
N ALA A 48 4.87 6.93 -10.17
CA ALA A 48 3.58 6.71 -10.83
C ALA A 48 3.11 5.28 -10.52
N PHE A 49 1.88 5.14 -10.05
CA PHE A 49 1.35 3.85 -9.57
C PHE A 49 0.02 3.48 -10.23
N GLU A 50 -0.02 2.28 -10.81
CA GLU A 50 -1.21 1.63 -11.37
C GLU A 50 -1.75 0.60 -10.38
N GLU A 51 -2.87 0.93 -9.74
CA GLU A 51 -3.59 0.01 -8.85
C GLU A 51 -4.22 -1.16 -9.62
N ASP A 52 -4.10 -2.37 -9.07
CA ASP A 52 -4.69 -3.57 -9.64
C ASP A 52 -6.22 -3.46 -9.71
N GLY A 53 -6.78 -3.62 -10.91
CA GLY A 53 -8.23 -3.62 -11.13
C GLY A 53 -8.88 -2.24 -11.18
N ALA A 54 -8.12 -1.15 -11.07
CA ALA A 54 -8.64 0.20 -11.25
C ALA A 54 -9.08 0.43 -12.70
N LEU A 55 -10.36 0.78 -12.88
CA LEU A 55 -10.89 1.22 -14.17
C LEU A 55 -10.51 2.69 -14.38
N ARG A 56 -9.33 2.94 -14.96
CA ARG A 56 -8.92 4.29 -15.34
C ARG A 56 -9.74 4.78 -16.53
N GLY A 57 -10.35 5.96 -16.39
CA GLY A 57 -10.93 6.70 -17.49
C GLY A 57 -9.83 7.27 -18.41
N PRO A 58 -10.12 7.55 -19.69
CA PRO A 58 -9.14 8.10 -20.64
C PRO A 58 -8.55 9.47 -20.26
N LEU A 59 -9.09 10.11 -19.24
CA LEU A 59 -8.70 11.43 -18.74
C LEU A 59 -8.03 11.36 -17.35
N ASP A 60 -7.95 10.18 -16.75
CA ASP A 60 -7.26 9.98 -15.50
C ASP A 60 -5.77 9.95 -15.82
N GLY A 61 -5.09 11.07 -15.59
CA GLY A 61 -3.62 11.10 -15.66
C GLY A 61 -3.00 10.16 -14.63
N ASP A 62 -1.72 9.82 -14.81
CA ASP A 62 -1.00 9.03 -13.82
C ASP A 62 -0.96 9.78 -12.49
N ALA A 63 -1.59 9.21 -11.46
CA ALA A 63 -1.48 9.73 -10.11
C ALA A 63 -0.02 9.58 -9.65
N ILE A 64 0.60 10.71 -9.31
CA ILE A 64 1.96 10.73 -8.77
C ILE A 64 1.88 10.70 -7.25
N TYR A 65 2.60 9.75 -6.66
CA TYR A 65 2.69 9.54 -5.23
C TYR A 65 4.05 10.01 -4.73
N SER A 66 4.08 10.61 -3.55
CA SER A 66 5.32 10.94 -2.84
C SER A 66 5.67 9.82 -1.86
N VAL A 67 6.89 9.30 -1.93
CA VAL A 67 7.40 8.24 -1.08
C VAL A 67 8.17 8.85 0.08
N ILE A 68 7.60 8.76 1.28
CA ILE A 68 8.24 9.18 2.54
C ILE A 68 8.44 8.01 3.49
N ALA A 69 8.48 6.79 2.95
CA ALA A 69 8.60 5.58 3.72
C ALA A 69 9.90 5.58 4.56
N GLU A 70 9.73 5.54 5.88
CA GLU A 70 10.84 5.36 6.85
C GLU A 70 11.29 3.90 6.91
N SER A 71 10.40 2.99 6.50
CA SER A 71 10.68 1.56 6.36
C SER A 71 10.09 0.99 5.09
N TRP A 72 10.76 -0.01 4.52
CA TRP A 72 10.29 -0.74 3.35
C TRP A 72 10.74 -2.21 3.40
N GLN A 73 10.03 -3.07 2.69
CA GLN A 73 10.29 -4.51 2.65
C GLN A 73 10.71 -4.93 1.25
N ASP A 74 11.84 -5.64 1.13
CA ASP A 74 12.27 -6.20 -0.14
C ASP A 74 11.57 -7.53 -0.49
N VAL A 75 11.81 -8.02 -1.71
CA VAL A 75 11.21 -9.27 -2.23
C VAL A 75 11.57 -10.51 -1.41
N SER A 76 12.66 -10.48 -0.63
CA SER A 76 13.04 -11.57 0.28
C SER A 76 12.29 -11.52 1.62
N GLY A 77 11.50 -10.46 1.83
CA GLY A 77 10.81 -10.17 3.07
C GLY A 77 11.69 -9.44 4.09
N THR A 78 12.88 -8.98 3.72
CA THR A 78 13.77 -8.26 4.64
C THR A 78 13.25 -6.83 4.81
N LEU A 79 13.10 -6.42 6.07
CA LEU A 79 12.66 -5.08 6.44
C LEU A 79 13.85 -4.13 6.59
N HIS A 80 13.85 -3.06 5.80
CA HIS A 80 14.82 -1.97 5.84
C HIS A 80 14.19 -0.81 6.62
N ASN A 81 14.86 -0.32 7.68
CA ASN A 81 14.36 0.73 8.58
C ASN A 81 15.32 1.93 8.68
N ASP A 82 16.12 2.13 7.64
CA ASP A 82 17.17 3.15 7.57
C ASP A 82 16.74 4.38 6.76
N GLY A 83 15.47 4.46 6.38
CA GLY A 83 14.90 5.55 5.58
C GLY A 83 15.43 5.59 4.14
N THR A 84 16.17 4.56 3.69
CA THR A 84 16.63 4.46 2.31
C THR A 84 15.46 4.35 1.33
N TYR A 85 15.71 4.73 0.08
CA TYR A 85 14.73 4.53 -0.97
C TYR A 85 14.64 3.04 -1.34
N PRO A 86 13.44 2.48 -1.60
CA PRO A 86 13.29 1.07 -1.95
C PRO A 86 14.12 0.73 -3.19
N THR A 87 15.03 -0.25 -3.07
CA THR A 87 15.97 -0.54 -4.15
C THR A 87 15.28 -1.14 -5.38
N CYS A 88 14.12 -1.79 -5.21
CA CYS A 88 13.32 -2.27 -6.34
C CYS A 88 12.72 -1.12 -7.17
N LEU A 89 12.66 0.10 -6.63
CA LEU A 89 12.14 1.28 -7.32
C LEU A 89 13.25 2.26 -7.71
N ALA A 90 14.49 2.02 -7.31
CA ALA A 90 15.59 2.93 -7.57
C ALA A 90 15.99 2.89 -9.06
N GLY A 91 16.38 4.03 -9.60
CA GLY A 91 16.99 4.11 -10.92
C GLY A 91 18.39 3.49 -10.95
N GLU A 92 19.00 3.49 -12.14
CA GLU A 92 20.36 2.99 -12.32
C GLU A 92 21.41 3.92 -11.71
N LYS A 93 22.66 3.45 -11.70
CA LYS A 93 23.78 4.28 -11.28
C LYS A 93 23.86 5.54 -12.16
N ASP A 94 23.84 6.70 -11.50
CA ASP A 94 23.92 8.03 -12.11
C ASP A 94 22.65 8.44 -12.91
N ASP A 95 21.57 7.64 -12.87
CA ASP A 95 20.23 7.99 -13.35
C ASP A 95 19.17 7.73 -12.26
N PRO A 96 18.60 8.78 -11.64
CA PRO A 96 17.65 8.61 -10.56
C PRO A 96 16.28 8.06 -11.01
N VAL A 97 16.01 8.08 -12.32
CA VAL A 97 14.73 7.66 -12.89
C VAL A 97 14.76 6.17 -13.19
N SER A 98 13.68 5.47 -12.84
CA SER A 98 13.37 4.16 -13.40
C SER A 98 12.03 4.20 -14.13
N GLU A 99 11.98 3.58 -15.30
CA GLU A 99 10.75 3.32 -16.08
C GLU A 99 10.37 1.82 -16.03
N ASP A 100 11.10 1.04 -15.24
CA ASP A 100 10.82 -0.39 -15.08
C ASP A 100 9.52 -0.59 -14.31
N ARG A 101 8.77 -1.61 -14.73
CA ARG A 101 7.50 -1.96 -14.10
C ARG A 101 7.77 -2.92 -12.93
N HIS A 102 7.48 -2.46 -11.71
CA HIS A 102 7.68 -3.23 -10.48
C HIS A 102 6.36 -3.45 -9.74
N ARG A 103 6.09 -4.69 -9.33
CA ARG A 103 4.92 -5.01 -8.52
C ARG A 103 5.19 -4.68 -7.06
N VAL A 104 4.24 -3.97 -6.46
CA VAL A 104 4.37 -3.51 -5.08
C VAL A 104 3.05 -3.57 -4.33
N GLU A 105 3.17 -3.65 -3.02
CA GLU A 105 2.12 -3.29 -2.08
C GLU A 105 2.53 -2.00 -1.35
N LEU A 106 1.62 -1.03 -1.28
CA LEU A 106 1.86 0.31 -0.75
C LEU A 106 0.89 0.60 0.39
N GLU A 107 1.40 1.15 1.49
CA GLU A 107 0.56 1.85 2.47
C GLU A 107 0.52 3.33 2.11
N VAL A 108 -0.66 3.86 1.80
CA VAL A 108 -0.85 5.23 1.30
C VAL A 108 -1.76 6.05 2.21
N LEU A 109 -1.29 7.22 2.59
CA LEU A 109 -2.11 8.27 3.18
C LEU A 109 -2.60 9.21 2.09
N HIS A 110 -3.92 9.34 1.97
CA HIS A 110 -4.56 10.34 1.14
C HIS A 110 -4.82 11.60 1.96
N ARG A 111 -4.27 12.73 1.52
CA ARG A 111 -4.48 14.03 2.16
C ARG A 111 -5.15 14.99 1.20
N ASP A 112 -6.39 15.34 1.52
CA ASP A 112 -7.11 16.43 0.86
C ASP A 112 -6.89 17.73 1.65
N THR A 113 -6.23 18.71 1.03
CA THR A 113 -6.01 20.05 1.62
C THR A 113 -6.89 21.12 0.98
N GLY A 114 -7.98 20.75 0.28
CA GLY A 114 -8.80 21.67 -0.51
C GLY A 114 -8.11 22.17 -1.79
N GLY A 115 -7.01 21.52 -2.18
CA GLY A 115 -6.24 21.76 -3.40
C GLY A 115 -6.18 20.50 -4.26
N GLN A 116 -5.02 20.18 -4.83
CA GLN A 116 -4.81 18.87 -5.44
C GLN A 116 -4.65 17.81 -4.34
N PRO A 117 -5.35 16.67 -4.42
CA PRO A 117 -5.14 15.55 -3.51
C PRO A 117 -3.68 15.14 -3.47
N GLN A 118 -3.13 14.93 -2.28
CA GLN A 118 -1.77 14.43 -2.10
C GLN A 118 -1.83 12.95 -1.73
N HIS A 119 -1.04 12.15 -2.44
CA HIS A 119 -0.91 10.72 -2.19
C HIS A 119 0.48 10.45 -1.60
N ILE A 120 0.52 9.96 -0.37
CA ILE A 120 1.74 9.84 0.41
C ILE A 120 1.96 8.37 0.76
N VAL A 121 2.98 7.75 0.16
CA VAL A 121 3.37 6.37 0.45
C VAL A 121 4.24 6.36 1.70
N VAL A 122 3.78 5.65 2.72
CA VAL A 122 4.43 5.54 4.04
C VAL A 122 5.10 4.18 4.27
N HIS A 123 4.74 3.17 3.49
CA HIS A 123 5.42 1.88 3.45
C HIS A 123 5.39 1.32 2.02
N VAL A 124 6.47 0.63 1.64
CA VAL A 124 6.60 -0.05 0.34
C VAL A 124 7.03 -1.49 0.58
N HIS A 125 6.33 -2.43 -0.03
CA HIS A 125 6.70 -3.84 -0.08
C HIS A 125 6.89 -4.25 -1.54
N CYS A 126 8.15 -4.57 -1.91
CA CYS A 126 8.51 -5.04 -3.24
C CYS A 126 8.07 -6.50 -3.43
N LEU A 127 7.44 -6.83 -4.55
CA LEU A 127 6.89 -8.16 -4.80
C LEU A 127 7.60 -8.94 -5.92
N ASP A 128 8.47 -8.29 -6.71
CA ASP A 128 9.26 -8.90 -7.78
C ASP A 128 10.71 -8.36 -7.85
#